data_AF-A0A4Y2SCK0-F1
#
_entry.id   AF-A0A4Y2SCK0-F1
#
_cell.length_a   1.000
_cell.length_b   1.000
_cell.length_c   1.000
_cell.angle_alpha   90.00
_cell.angle_beta   90.00
_cell.angle_gamma   90.00
#
_symmetry.space_group_name_H-M   'P 1'
#
loop_
_entity.id
_entity.type
_entity.pdbx_description
1 polymer ?
#
loop_
_entity_poly.entity_id
_entity_poly.type
_entity_poly.pdbx_seq_one_letter_code
_entity_poly.pdbx_strand_id
1 'polypeptide(L)'
;MPALEWYIEICVFLLNFWLIRCEDSGSFWHITDIHVDQNYSRFGNKENLCHEEGTPNGINKTDNGLYGNILCDTPWLLLNLTVASMYSIRKSVDFIIWTGLVRARIYTISDYYKSSLINIALCWNRYWDS
;
A
#
# COMPACT_ATOMS: atom_id res chain seq x y z
N MET A 1 -26.89 53.67 -21.79
CA MET A 1 -27.53 52.45 -22.32
C MET A 1 -27.53 51.42 -21.20
N PRO A 2 -28.61 51.34 -20.39
CA PRO A 2 -28.61 50.61 -19.11
C PRO A 2 -28.52 49.08 -19.26
N ALA A 3 -28.81 48.53 -20.44
CA ALA A 3 -28.79 47.09 -20.67
C ALA A 3 -27.39 46.46 -20.64
N LEU A 4 -26.33 47.24 -20.88
CA LEU A 4 -24.95 46.72 -20.93
C LEU A 4 -24.38 46.44 -19.53
N GLU A 5 -24.81 47.21 -18.54
CA GLU A 5 -24.34 47.08 -17.14
C GLU A 5 -24.81 45.77 -16.51
N TRP A 6 -26.06 45.36 -16.76
CA TRP A 6 -26.60 44.08 -16.26
C TRP A 6 -25.90 42.86 -16.85
N TYR A 7 -25.47 42.92 -18.12
CA TYR A 7 -24.73 41.82 -18.75
C TYR A 7 -23.34 41.63 -18.13
N ILE A 8 -22.67 42.73 -17.77
CA ILE A 8 -21.37 42.68 -17.11
C ILE A 8 -21.50 42.04 -15.74
N GLU A 9 -22.48 42.46 -14.94
CA GLU A 9 -22.73 41.90 -13.61
C GLU A 9 -23.07 40.40 -13.66
N ILE A 10 -23.91 39.99 -14.62
CA ILE A 10 -24.23 38.57 -14.84
C ILE A 10 -22.98 37.78 -15.27
N CYS A 11 -22.17 38.31 -16.17
CA CYS A 11 -20.93 37.66 -16.60
C CYS A 11 -19.94 37.53 -15.44
N VAL A 12 -19.78 38.57 -14.61
CA VAL A 12 -18.93 38.52 -13.41
C VAL A 12 -19.46 37.47 -12.43
N PHE A 13 -20.78 37.42 -12.19
CA PHE A 13 -21.38 36.43 -11.28
C PHE A 13 -21.21 34.99 -11.80
N LEU A 14 -21.42 34.75 -13.10
CA LEU A 14 -21.22 33.45 -13.72
C LEU A 14 -19.73 33.06 -13.72
N LEU A 15 -18.80 33.97 -14.02
CA LEU A 15 -17.36 33.71 -13.96
C LEU A 15 -16.91 33.36 -12.53
N ASN A 16 -17.45 34.04 -11.51
CA ASN A 16 -17.15 33.73 -10.10
C ASN A 16 -17.75 32.39 -9.66
N PHE A 17 -18.95 32.03 -10.14
CA PHE A 17 -19.57 30.75 -9.82
C PHE A 17 -18.80 29.55 -10.42
N TRP A 18 -18.17 29.74 -11.58
CA TRP A 18 -17.26 28.75 -12.18
C TRP A 18 -15.87 28.69 -11.52
N LEU A 19 -15.48 29.72 -10.77
CA LEU A 19 -14.20 29.80 -10.04
C LEU A 19 -14.27 29.26 -8.61
N ILE A 20 -15.47 29.12 -8.02
CA ILE A 20 -15.65 28.39 -6.76
C ILE A 20 -15.62 26.90 -7.08
N ARG A 21 -14.42 26.38 -7.33
CA ARG A 21 -14.16 24.95 -7.28
C ARG A 21 -14.09 24.54 -5.82
N CYS A 22 -14.99 23.66 -5.40
CA CYS A 22 -14.80 22.87 -4.19
C CYS A 22 -13.80 21.76 -4.54
N GLU A 23 -12.53 22.12 -4.66
CA GLU A 23 -11.38 21.24 -4.95
C GLU A 23 -10.35 21.66 -3.88
N ASP A 24 -10.05 20.91 -2.81
CA ASP A 24 -9.98 19.47 -2.63
C ASP A 24 -10.44 19.07 -1.22
N SER A 25 -11.23 18.01 -1.11
CA SER A 25 -11.30 17.27 0.16
C SER A 25 -9.94 16.62 0.40
N GLY A 26 -9.31 16.94 1.54
CA GLY A 26 -8.08 16.27 1.96
C GLY A 26 -8.24 14.75 1.99
N SER A 27 -7.17 14.04 1.69
CA SER A 27 -7.14 12.60 1.54
C SER A 27 -5.85 12.03 2.12
N PHE A 28 -5.95 10.89 2.80
CA PHE A 28 -4.80 10.21 3.36
C PHE A 28 -4.96 8.70 3.18
N TRP A 29 -3.84 7.99 3.14
CA TRP A 29 -3.84 6.53 3.26
C TRP A 29 -3.63 6.13 4.72
N HIS A 30 -4.35 5.12 5.19
CA HIS A 30 -4.04 4.45 6.46
C HIS A 30 -3.72 2.99 6.17
N ILE A 31 -2.50 2.59 6.49
CA ILE A 31 -2.01 1.20 6.36
C ILE A 31 -1.61 0.68 7.74
N THR A 32 -1.83 -0.61 7.99
CA THR A 32 -1.49 -1.22 9.27
C THR A 32 -1.07 -2.68 9.15
N ASP A 33 -0.35 -3.18 10.16
CA ASP A 33 -0.11 -4.61 10.41
C ASP A 33 0.42 -5.40 9.21
N ILE A 34 1.34 -4.77 8.47
CA ILE A 34 2.04 -5.40 7.35
C ILE A 34 3.13 -6.33 7.91
N HIS A 35 2.77 -7.59 8.11
CA HIS A 35 3.69 -8.66 8.52
C HIS A 35 4.34 -9.28 7.28
N VAL A 36 5.46 -8.74 6.81
CA VAL A 36 6.17 -9.27 5.63
C VAL A 36 6.94 -10.53 5.99
N ASP A 37 6.68 -11.62 5.28
CA ASP A 37 7.48 -12.83 5.32
C ASP A 37 8.46 -12.89 4.14
N GLN A 38 9.76 -12.83 4.47
CA GLN A 38 10.85 -12.84 3.50
C GLN A 38 11.14 -14.23 2.93
N ASN A 39 10.73 -15.27 3.67
CA ASN A 39 10.97 -16.66 3.30
C ASN A 39 9.69 -17.34 2.82
N TYR A 40 8.63 -16.57 2.57
CA TYR A 40 7.38 -17.09 2.03
C TYR A 40 7.66 -17.86 0.73
N SER A 41 7.17 -19.09 0.67
CA SER A 41 7.11 -19.88 -0.54
C SER A 41 5.70 -20.35 -0.85
N ARG A 42 5.36 -20.26 -2.14
CA ARG A 42 4.11 -20.77 -2.69
C ARG A 42 3.92 -22.26 -2.38
N PHE A 43 5.01 -23.02 -2.30
CA PHE A 43 4.98 -24.46 -2.03
C PHE A 43 5.62 -24.82 -0.68
N GLY A 44 5.74 -23.83 0.22
CA GLY A 44 6.19 -24.02 1.59
C GLY A 44 5.14 -24.68 2.49
N ASN A 45 5.56 -25.11 3.67
CA ASN A 45 4.68 -25.79 4.62
C ASN A 45 3.89 -24.76 5.47
N LYS A 46 2.55 -24.78 5.40
CA LYS A 46 1.69 -23.86 6.18
C LYS A 46 1.87 -23.98 7.69
N GLU A 47 2.18 -25.18 8.17
CA GLU A 47 2.46 -25.43 9.60
C GLU A 47 3.83 -24.89 10.02
N ASN A 48 4.69 -24.58 9.05
CA ASN A 48 6.01 -24.01 9.27
C ASN A 48 6.14 -22.66 8.53
N LEU A 49 5.22 -21.74 8.86
CA LEU A 49 5.20 -20.35 8.37
C LEU A 49 5.19 -20.19 6.85
N CYS A 50 4.89 -21.24 6.10
CA CYS A 50 4.92 -21.24 4.65
C CYS A 50 6.32 -21.07 4.06
N HIS A 51 7.34 -21.46 4.82
CA HIS A 51 8.74 -21.48 4.35
C HIS A 51 9.03 -22.80 3.62
N GLU A 52 10.05 -22.78 2.78
CA GLU A 52 10.58 -24.03 2.21
C GLU A 52 11.46 -24.73 3.25
N GLU A 53 11.12 -25.98 3.57
CA GLU A 53 12.05 -26.84 4.30
C GLU A 53 13.02 -27.51 3.34
N GLY A 54 14.28 -27.59 3.75
CA GLY A 54 15.36 -28.30 3.06
C GLY A 54 15.19 -29.82 3.03
N THR A 55 14.10 -30.32 2.44
CA THR A 55 13.83 -31.71 1.99
C THR A 55 13.80 -32.82 3.08
N PRO A 56 13.11 -33.99 2.91
CA PRO A 56 12.57 -34.60 1.69
C PRO A 56 11.08 -35.02 1.77
N ASN A 57 10.47 -35.25 0.60
CA ASN A 57 9.35 -36.17 0.35
C ASN A 57 8.32 -36.38 1.47
N GLY A 58 7.18 -35.66 1.42
CA GLY A 58 5.94 -36.17 2.05
C GLY A 58 5.18 -35.20 2.96
N ILE A 59 5.70 -34.01 3.26
CA ILE A 59 4.87 -32.98 3.90
C ILE A 59 3.96 -32.40 2.82
N ASN A 60 2.65 -32.32 3.10
CA ASN A 60 1.62 -31.78 2.21
C ASN A 60 1.99 -30.36 1.77
N LYS A 61 2.77 -30.23 0.69
CA LYS A 61 3.04 -28.98 -0.02
C LYS A 61 1.74 -28.55 -0.67
N THR A 62 0.94 -27.83 0.10
CA THR A 62 -0.28 -27.22 -0.42
C THR A 62 0.11 -25.92 -1.11
N ASP A 63 -0.53 -25.63 -2.24
CA ASP A 63 -0.33 -24.35 -2.90
C ASP A 63 -0.83 -23.24 -1.96
N ASN A 64 0.11 -22.44 -1.46
CA ASN A 64 -0.17 -21.30 -0.60
C ASN A 64 -0.69 -20.11 -1.42
N GLY A 65 -0.54 -20.13 -2.74
CA GLY A 65 -0.88 -19.02 -3.64
C GLY A 65 0.29 -18.06 -3.85
N LEU A 66 0.24 -17.29 -4.94
CA LEU A 66 1.25 -16.26 -5.22
C LEU A 66 1.12 -15.02 -4.33
N TYR A 67 -0.11 -14.72 -3.92
CA TYR A 67 -0.46 -13.52 -3.16
C TYR A 67 -0.62 -13.79 -1.66
N GLY A 68 -0.33 -15.00 -1.21
CA GLY A 68 -0.40 -15.38 0.20
C GLY A 68 -1.49 -16.38 0.50
N ASN A 69 -1.44 -16.90 1.73
CA ASN A 69 -2.42 -17.80 2.32
C ASN A 69 -2.89 -17.24 3.66
N ILE A 70 -4.10 -17.56 4.08
CA ILE A 70 -4.65 -17.12 5.38
C ILE A 70 -3.85 -17.61 6.59
N LEU A 71 -3.07 -18.69 6.44
CA LEU A 71 -2.22 -19.24 7.49
C LEU A 71 -0.78 -18.67 7.48
N CYS A 72 -0.44 -17.81 6.52
CA CYS A 72 0.89 -17.24 6.35
C CYS A 72 0.89 -15.73 6.60
N ASP A 73 2.09 -15.21 6.83
CA ASP A 73 2.37 -13.78 6.74
C ASP A 73 2.50 -13.33 5.27
N THR A 74 2.56 -12.01 5.06
CA THR A 74 2.45 -11.34 3.75
C THR A 74 3.67 -11.61 2.86
N PRO A 75 3.49 -12.22 1.66
CA PRO A 75 4.57 -12.34 0.70
C PRO A 75 5.01 -10.98 0.17
N TRP A 76 6.28 -10.85 -0.24
CA TRP A 76 6.82 -9.63 -0.84
C TRP A 76 6.00 -9.11 -2.03
N LEU A 77 5.48 -10.05 -2.85
CA LEU A 77 4.66 -9.73 -4.01
C LEU A 77 3.35 -9.03 -3.62
N LEU A 78 2.67 -9.50 -2.56
CA LEU A 78 1.41 -8.89 -2.12
C LEU A 78 1.66 -7.46 -1.63
N LEU A 79 2.69 -7.24 -0.80
CA LEU A 79 3.05 -5.90 -0.35
C LEU A 79 3.33 -4.95 -1.52
N ASN A 80 4.15 -5.37 -2.48
CA ASN A 80 4.48 -4.54 -3.63
C ASN A 80 3.24 -4.18 -4.47
N LEU A 81 2.31 -5.13 -4.62
CA LEU A 81 1.05 -4.89 -5.32
C LEU A 81 0.11 -3.98 -4.53
N THR A 82 -0.02 -4.15 -3.22
CA THR A 82 -0.82 -3.27 -2.36
C THR A 82 -0.35 -1.82 -2.49
N VAL A 83 0.95 -1.61 -2.40
CA VAL A 83 1.58 -0.30 -2.56
C VAL A 83 1.32 0.25 -3.98
N ALA A 84 1.57 -0.54 -5.02
CA ALA A 84 1.25 -0.13 -6.40
C ALA A 84 -0.24 0.22 -6.60
N SER A 85 -1.15 -0.51 -5.95
CA SER A 85 -2.58 -0.26 -5.99
C SER A 85 -2.94 1.06 -5.30
N MET A 86 -2.39 1.34 -4.11
CA MET A 86 -2.58 2.63 -3.44
C MET A 86 -2.17 3.78 -4.35
N TYR A 87 -1.00 3.67 -4.99
CA TYR A 87 -0.53 4.63 -5.98
C TYR A 87 -1.50 4.75 -7.16
N SER A 88 -1.98 3.65 -7.72
CA SER A 88 -2.93 3.70 -8.85
C SER A 88 -4.29 4.31 -8.50
N ILE A 89 -4.77 4.11 -7.26
CA ILE A 89 -6.06 4.63 -6.80
C ILE A 89 -5.95 6.13 -6.53
N ARG A 90 -4.93 6.54 -5.76
CA ARG A 90 -4.72 7.95 -5.43
C ARG A 90 -3.26 8.21 -5.07
N LYS A 91 -2.54 8.79 -6.02
CA LYS A 91 -1.15 9.25 -5.87
C LYS A 91 -1.06 10.49 -4.98
N SER A 92 -1.97 11.44 -5.20
CA SER A 92 -1.99 12.75 -4.52
C SER A 92 -2.80 12.65 -3.23
N VAL A 93 -2.13 12.27 -2.15
CA VAL A 93 -2.64 12.30 -0.78
C VAL A 93 -1.82 13.26 0.06
N ASP A 94 -2.40 13.82 1.11
CA ASP A 94 -1.74 14.80 1.99
C ASP A 94 -0.68 14.15 2.88
N PHE A 95 -0.96 12.94 3.36
CA PHE A 95 -0.06 12.14 4.17
C PHE A 95 -0.49 10.67 4.18
N ILE A 96 0.36 9.82 4.75
CA ILE A 96 0.05 8.42 5.02
C ILE A 96 0.25 8.17 6.51
N ILE A 97 -0.79 7.61 7.14
CA ILE A 97 -0.71 7.05 8.48
C ILE A 97 -0.30 5.60 8.33
N TRP A 98 0.79 5.20 8.98
CA TRP A 98 1.19 3.82 9.06
C TRP A 98 1.31 3.39 10.52
N THR A 99 0.44 2.47 10.90
CA THR A 99 0.41 1.87 12.25
C THR A 99 0.79 0.39 12.21
N GLY A 100 1.13 -0.21 13.36
CA GLY A 100 1.45 -1.64 13.43
C GLY A 100 2.94 -1.97 13.26
N LEU A 101 3.30 -3.21 13.60
CA LEU A 101 4.68 -3.70 13.67
C LEU A 101 5.04 -4.49 12.41
N VAL A 102 6.19 -4.17 11.80
CA VAL A 102 6.75 -4.90 10.65
C VAL A 102 7.44 -6.19 11.10
N ARG A 103 6.67 -7.10 11.70
CA ARG A 103 7.18 -8.34 12.28
C ARG A 103 6.62 -9.56 11.56
N ALA A 104 7.44 -10.39 10.93
CA ALA A 104 7.02 -11.77 10.63
C ALA A 104 6.93 -12.60 11.91
N ARG A 105 6.05 -13.61 11.91
CA ARG A 105 5.71 -14.45 13.07
C ARG A 105 6.92 -15.13 13.70
N ILE A 106 8.05 -15.26 13.02
CA ILE A 106 9.28 -15.87 13.56
C ILE A 106 10.54 -15.15 13.02
N TYR A 107 11.11 -14.23 13.79
CA TYR A 107 12.56 -13.90 13.74
C TYR A 107 13.03 -13.48 15.14
N THR A 108 14.27 -13.84 15.48
CA THR A 108 14.97 -13.31 16.66
C THR A 108 15.32 -11.82 16.44
N ILE A 109 15.45 -11.07 17.52
CA ILE A 109 15.53 -9.59 17.54
C ILE A 109 16.71 -9.02 16.70
N SER A 110 17.72 -9.81 16.34
CA SER A 110 18.91 -9.32 15.61
C SER A 110 18.70 -9.13 14.10
N ASP A 111 17.89 -9.97 13.45
CA ASP A 111 17.59 -9.85 12.01
C ASP A 111 16.49 -8.79 11.74
N TYR A 112 15.80 -8.40 12.80
CA TYR A 112 14.57 -7.60 12.87
C TYR A 112 14.71 -6.16 12.37
N TYR A 113 15.84 -5.50 12.61
CA TYR A 113 16.03 -4.07 12.29
C TYR A 113 16.60 -3.83 10.90
N LYS A 114 17.20 -4.84 10.26
CA LYS A 114 18.00 -4.64 9.06
C LYS A 114 17.24 -4.86 7.75
N SER A 115 16.15 -5.62 7.72
CA SER A 115 15.50 -5.98 6.45
C SER A 115 14.08 -5.46 6.28
N SER A 116 13.32 -5.24 7.36
CA SER A 116 11.90 -4.86 7.30
C SER A 116 11.66 -3.39 6.93
N LEU A 117 12.35 -2.46 7.60
CA LEU A 117 12.26 -1.02 7.31
C LEU A 117 12.87 -0.67 5.95
N ILE A 118 14.00 -1.31 5.60
CA ILE A 118 14.67 -1.08 4.31
C ILE A 118 13.73 -1.43 3.17
N ASN A 119 13.05 -2.58 3.22
CA ASN A 119 12.32 -3.05 2.06
C ASN A 119 11.02 -2.26 1.81
N ILE A 120 10.30 -1.82 2.86
CA ILE A 120 9.09 -1.00 2.66
C ILE A 120 9.46 0.41 2.23
N ALA A 121 10.51 1.00 2.80
CA ALA A 121 11.06 2.27 2.33
C ALA A 121 11.49 2.17 0.85
N LEU A 122 12.04 1.04 0.40
CA LEU A 122 12.37 0.83 -1.01
C LEU A 122 11.12 0.80 -1.91
N CYS A 123 10.03 0.15 -1.47
CA CYS A 123 8.76 0.20 -2.20
C CYS A 123 8.21 1.63 -2.25
N TRP A 124 8.30 2.37 -1.14
CA TRP A 124 7.89 3.76 -1.09
C TRP A 124 8.65 4.63 -2.08
N ASN A 125 9.98 4.63 -1.99
CA ASN A 125 10.84 5.45 -2.85
C ASN A 125 10.65 5.10 -4.34
N ARG A 126 10.34 3.83 -4.65
CA ARG A 126 10.09 3.39 -6.04
C ARG A 126 8.87 4.07 -6.68
N TYR A 127 7.85 4.39 -5.92
CA TYR A 127 6.54 4.79 -6.46
C TYR A 127 6.19 6.25 -6.15
N TRP A 128 6.62 6.80 -5.01
CA TRP A 128 6.28 8.18 -4.59
C TRP A 128 7.42 9.19 -4.78
N ASP A 129 8.69 8.75 -4.83
CA ASP A 129 9.84 9.66 -4.99
C ASP A 129 10.37 9.73 -6.44
N SER A 130 9.69 9.08 -7.39
CA SER A 130 10.00 9.05 -8.83
C SER A 130 9.09 9.95 -9.65
#